data_AF-A0A953DSP4-F1
#
_entry.id   AF-A0A953DSP4-F1
#
_cell.length_a   1.000
_cell.length_b   1.000
_cell.length_c   1.000
_cell.angle_alpha   90.00
_cell.angle_beta   90.00
_cell.angle_gamma   90.00
#
_symmetry.space_group_name_H-M   'P 1'
#
loop_
_entity.id
_entity.type
_entity.pdbx_description
1 polymer ?
#
loop_
_entity_poly.entity_id
_entity_poly.type
_entity_poly.pdbx_seq_one_letter_code
_entity_poly.pdbx_strand_id
1 'polypeptide(L)'
;MRRSPALLLFAALLVVAAAACSKCGGKKTQGAAQVTRWLPTDVEAAGVVPDLGVLGERLAQLENMKLASFAAQLQGFPDAHAFANALMREVGVDLRSRDAMKKAGIAPERGLGVAVLPGNLSYAAVAVADADAFGAFIKRLAQQRLGAGVETKTASGGREVVTFSRAPGGSPELGYVRVDGDYALVAAKDSAAKLGTFAALAEEQSLAHSEALGASLARLPAERDLYLFVPQNLTAKKRPGLLSFTATVKLAKDALHVRIDTPWLDTPESLKALDPKEGPDLTGQLPPDAFVVARFGGDPTALAPIWPVLTGPYLQRAFADAGFSVRDEVLANLSPGPVASLSVSPTIPMGQGMPELDVRRTNPFRYVHLVAFAQPKDAPKAPVVFAKLPAIAPKFGATIEPLEKDGQTFFVTRYARGEGVHFAQAKDGRVVLASPLGRLEQTISSLAATPKPAGPPLLRDAALKDVLLKSPVAAVVDLDQLRESVKALPPEAWGIGGFAIKASAVRWLEATDDLRAITLALSRKGNAVQADLALRFTKR
;
A
#
# COMPACT_ATOMS: atom_id res chain seq x y z
N MET A 1 6.39 -27.35 10.31
CA MET A 1 5.87 -26.90 9.00
C MET A 1 7.04 -26.67 8.04
N ARG A 2 7.23 -27.50 7.01
CA ARG A 2 8.23 -27.23 5.95
C ARG A 2 7.65 -26.17 5.01
N ARG A 3 8.26 -24.97 4.96
CA ARG A 3 7.88 -23.92 3.99
C ARG A 3 8.16 -24.43 2.58
N SER A 4 7.18 -24.36 1.68
CA SER A 4 7.34 -24.87 0.31
C SER A 4 8.32 -23.98 -0.47
N PRO A 5 9.26 -24.54 -1.26
CA PRO A 5 10.18 -23.74 -2.06
C PRO A 5 9.45 -22.87 -3.10
N ALA A 6 8.29 -23.31 -3.62
CA ALA A 6 7.44 -22.46 -4.46
C ALA A 6 6.81 -21.29 -3.70
N LEU A 7 6.47 -21.48 -2.41
CA LEU A 7 5.98 -20.40 -1.54
C LEU A 7 7.12 -19.44 -1.16
N LEU A 8 8.35 -19.94 -1.07
CA LEU A 8 9.56 -19.11 -0.95
C LEU A 8 9.91 -18.40 -2.26
N LEU A 9 9.68 -18.99 -3.43
CA LEU A 9 9.85 -18.33 -4.74
C LEU A 9 8.79 -17.25 -4.97
N PHE A 10 7.55 -17.50 -4.54
CA PHE A 10 6.45 -16.53 -4.62
C PHE A 10 6.59 -15.41 -3.58
N ALA A 11 7.02 -15.74 -2.35
CA ALA A 11 7.42 -14.74 -1.36
C ALA A 11 8.67 -13.97 -1.79
N ALA A 12 9.63 -14.62 -2.46
CA ALA A 12 10.78 -13.98 -3.10
C ALA A 12 10.33 -12.97 -4.15
N LEU A 13 9.45 -13.35 -5.10
CA LEU A 13 8.88 -12.41 -6.07
C LEU A 13 8.06 -11.29 -5.41
N LEU A 14 7.31 -11.57 -4.33
CA LEU A 14 6.56 -10.57 -3.58
C LEU A 14 7.43 -9.61 -2.77
N VAL A 15 8.63 -10.01 -2.34
CA VAL A 15 9.59 -9.13 -1.64
C VAL A 15 10.55 -8.45 -2.64
N VAL A 16 10.83 -9.07 -3.80
CA VAL A 16 11.44 -8.43 -4.99
C VAL A 16 10.55 -7.29 -5.50
N ALA A 17 9.23 -7.44 -5.43
CA ALA A 17 8.27 -6.38 -5.77
C ALA A 17 8.38 -5.12 -4.89
N ALA A 18 9.15 -5.14 -3.80
CA ALA A 18 9.39 -3.98 -2.93
C ALA A 18 10.69 -3.20 -3.27
N ALA A 19 11.42 -3.55 -4.35
CA ALA A 19 12.83 -3.20 -4.48
C ALA A 19 13.30 -2.81 -5.92
N ALA A 20 13.55 -1.52 -6.22
CA ALA A 20 13.72 -1.07 -7.63
C ALA A 20 14.30 0.37 -8.00
N CYS A 21 15.34 0.99 -7.41
CA CYS A 21 15.70 2.43 -7.72
C CYS A 21 16.32 2.75 -9.13
N SER A 22 16.15 3.99 -9.63
CA SER A 22 16.09 4.35 -11.07
C SER A 22 17.37 4.81 -11.80
N LYS A 23 17.53 4.42 -13.07
CA LYS A 23 18.11 5.21 -14.20
C LYS A 23 17.85 4.55 -15.56
N CYS A 24 18.09 5.31 -16.64
CA CYS A 24 17.82 4.98 -18.04
C CYS A 24 16.33 4.79 -18.40
N GLY A 25 15.89 5.55 -19.41
CA GLY A 25 14.53 5.50 -19.95
C GLY A 25 14.54 5.28 -21.46
N GLY A 26 13.43 4.77 -21.98
CA GLY A 26 13.13 4.78 -23.41
C GLY A 26 13.54 3.55 -24.22
N LYS A 27 12.81 2.43 -24.05
CA LYS A 27 12.17 1.71 -25.19
C LYS A 27 11.21 0.59 -24.75
N LYS A 28 9.99 0.67 -25.31
CA LYS A 28 9.03 -0.40 -25.66
C LYS A 28 8.55 -1.39 -24.58
N THR A 29 7.26 -1.24 -24.25
CA THR A 29 6.34 -2.19 -23.59
C THR A 29 6.11 -3.54 -24.32
N GLN A 30 6.91 -3.91 -25.34
CA GLN A 30 6.69 -5.14 -26.13
C GLN A 30 6.93 -6.43 -25.33
N GLY A 31 7.86 -6.44 -24.36
CA GLY A 31 8.14 -7.64 -23.55
C GLY A 31 6.96 -8.12 -22.70
N ALA A 32 6.13 -7.20 -22.20
CA ALA A 32 4.94 -7.53 -21.41
C ALA A 32 3.86 -8.25 -22.23
N ALA A 33 3.60 -7.80 -23.46
CA ALA A 33 2.60 -8.39 -24.35
C ALA A 33 3.02 -9.78 -24.88
N GLN A 34 4.32 -10.03 -25.00
CA GLN A 34 4.84 -11.34 -25.41
C GLN A 34 4.78 -12.37 -24.28
N VAL A 35 5.05 -11.97 -23.03
CA VAL A 35 5.07 -12.93 -21.91
C VAL A 35 3.67 -13.28 -21.40
N THR A 36 2.68 -12.38 -21.53
CA THR A 36 1.28 -12.70 -21.22
C THR A 36 0.69 -13.77 -22.13
N ARG A 37 1.22 -13.99 -23.35
CA ARG A 37 0.84 -15.11 -24.24
C ARG A 37 0.90 -16.48 -23.55
N TRP A 38 1.75 -16.60 -22.54
CA TRP A 38 2.08 -17.82 -21.82
C TRP A 38 1.53 -17.84 -20.39
N LEU A 39 0.59 -16.97 -20.04
CA LEU A 39 -0.07 -16.98 -18.73
C LEU A 39 -1.58 -17.16 -18.98
N PRO A 40 -2.27 -18.09 -18.31
CA PRO A 40 -3.64 -18.41 -18.65
C PRO A 40 -4.63 -17.48 -17.93
N THR A 41 -5.86 -17.37 -18.45
CA THR A 41 -6.92 -16.54 -17.86
C THR A 41 -7.49 -17.09 -16.56
N ASP A 42 -7.26 -18.37 -16.22
CA ASP A 42 -7.76 -19.06 -15.03
C ASP A 42 -6.82 -19.00 -13.80
N VAL A 43 -5.79 -18.14 -13.84
CA VAL A 43 -4.88 -17.92 -12.72
C VAL A 43 -5.61 -17.51 -11.43
N GLU A 44 -5.08 -17.92 -10.27
CA GLU A 44 -5.39 -17.29 -8.99
C GLU A 44 -4.64 -15.94 -8.84
N ALA A 45 -3.45 -15.84 -9.41
CA ALA A 45 -2.68 -14.59 -9.55
C ALA A 45 -1.65 -14.70 -10.68
N ALA A 46 -1.34 -13.58 -11.33
CA ALA A 46 -0.25 -13.47 -12.31
C ALA A 46 0.66 -12.27 -12.04
N GLY A 47 1.98 -12.48 -11.99
CA GLY A 47 2.98 -11.41 -11.90
C GLY A 47 3.72 -11.26 -13.23
N VAL A 48 3.92 -10.04 -13.71
CA VAL A 48 4.60 -9.75 -14.99
C VAL A 48 5.59 -8.59 -14.85
N VAL A 49 6.85 -8.88 -15.11
CA VAL A 49 7.96 -7.92 -15.25
C VAL A 49 8.15 -7.66 -16.74
N PRO A 50 7.98 -6.42 -17.25
CA PRO A 50 8.10 -6.14 -18.69
C PRO A 50 9.52 -6.24 -19.27
N ASP A 51 10.55 -5.89 -18.49
CA ASP A 51 11.99 -5.97 -18.80
C ASP A 51 12.72 -6.41 -17.53
N LEU A 52 13.23 -7.64 -17.53
CA LEU A 52 13.88 -8.25 -16.37
C LEU A 52 15.21 -7.58 -16.02
N GLY A 53 15.95 -7.08 -17.01
CA GLY A 53 17.22 -6.40 -16.83
C GLY A 53 17.07 -5.00 -16.23
N VAL A 54 16.01 -4.27 -16.60
CA VAL A 54 15.63 -3.03 -15.91
C VAL A 54 15.31 -3.35 -14.47
N LEU A 55 14.45 -4.33 -14.18
CA LEU A 55 14.17 -4.73 -12.78
C LEU A 55 15.46 -5.14 -12.02
N GLY A 56 16.40 -5.80 -12.69
CA GLY A 56 17.71 -6.15 -12.13
C GLY A 56 18.55 -4.94 -11.71
N GLU A 57 18.76 -4.00 -12.61
CA GLU A 57 19.44 -2.72 -12.33
C GLU A 57 18.74 -1.96 -11.21
N ARG A 58 17.40 -2.01 -11.21
CA ARG A 58 16.53 -1.37 -10.24
C ARG A 58 16.72 -1.98 -8.84
N LEU A 59 16.70 -3.30 -8.72
CA LEU A 59 16.95 -4.03 -7.47
C LEU A 59 18.29 -3.62 -6.83
N ALA A 60 19.35 -3.60 -7.63
CA ALA A 60 20.70 -3.23 -7.18
C ALA A 60 20.76 -1.81 -6.58
N GLN A 61 19.97 -0.86 -7.09
CA GLN A 61 19.96 0.48 -6.50
C GLN A 61 19.23 0.54 -5.16
N LEU A 62 18.17 -0.26 -4.95
CA LEU A 62 17.43 -0.25 -3.67
C LEU A 62 18.21 -0.97 -2.54
N GLU A 63 19.08 -1.93 -2.85
CA GLU A 63 20.00 -2.51 -1.85
C GLU A 63 20.84 -1.45 -1.11
N ASN A 64 21.13 -0.32 -1.77
CA ASN A 64 21.90 0.79 -1.21
C ASN A 64 21.06 1.75 -0.32
N MET A 65 19.80 1.40 -0.02
CA MET A 65 18.94 2.17 0.88
C MET A 65 18.98 1.59 2.31
N LYS A 66 19.04 2.48 3.30
CA LYS A 66 19.00 2.11 4.73
C LYS A 66 17.69 1.41 5.07
N LEU A 67 16.57 1.91 4.54
CA LEU A 67 15.25 1.30 4.70
C LEU A 67 15.22 -0.15 4.23
N ALA A 68 15.86 -0.47 3.09
CA ALA A 68 15.93 -1.82 2.58
C ALA A 68 16.72 -2.74 3.53
N SER A 69 17.82 -2.23 4.07
CA SER A 69 18.66 -2.98 5.01
C SER A 69 17.96 -3.20 6.35
N PHE A 70 17.22 -2.22 6.81
CA PHE A 70 16.36 -2.34 7.98
C PHE A 70 15.20 -3.33 7.75
N ALA A 71 14.52 -3.29 6.60
CA ALA A 71 13.48 -4.26 6.26
C ALA A 71 14.04 -5.70 6.19
N ALA A 72 15.26 -5.86 5.69
CA ALA A 72 15.98 -7.14 5.71
C ALA A 72 16.32 -7.61 7.14
N GLN A 73 16.69 -6.69 8.05
CA GLN A 73 16.89 -6.99 9.47
C GLN A 73 15.61 -7.47 10.17
N LEU A 74 14.43 -6.94 9.81
CA LEU A 74 13.15 -7.46 10.29
C LEU A 74 12.86 -8.90 9.80
N GLN A 75 13.48 -9.32 8.68
CA GLN A 75 13.43 -10.69 8.17
C GLN A 75 14.59 -11.58 8.68
N GLY A 76 15.44 -11.07 9.58
CA GLY A 76 16.56 -11.81 10.16
C GLY A 76 17.86 -11.79 9.35
N PHE A 77 17.99 -10.92 8.35
CA PHE A 77 19.22 -10.72 7.56
C PHE A 77 20.03 -9.54 8.09
N PRO A 78 21.38 -9.53 8.00
CA PRO A 78 22.16 -8.41 8.52
C PRO A 78 21.92 -7.08 7.77
N ASP A 79 21.64 -7.15 6.47
CA ASP A 79 21.40 -6.00 5.59
C ASP A 79 20.66 -6.42 4.30
N ALA A 80 20.36 -5.45 3.43
CA ALA A 80 19.64 -5.67 2.17
C ALA A 80 20.44 -6.51 1.18
N HIS A 81 21.76 -6.37 1.16
CA HIS A 81 22.64 -7.08 0.25
C HIS A 81 22.70 -8.58 0.61
N ALA A 82 22.72 -8.92 1.89
CA ALA A 82 22.64 -10.29 2.38
C ALA A 82 21.27 -10.93 2.08
N PHE A 83 20.17 -10.17 2.21
CA PHE A 83 18.84 -10.61 1.79
C PHE A 83 18.78 -10.86 0.28
N ALA A 84 19.20 -9.89 -0.53
CA ALA A 84 19.22 -10.02 -1.99
C ALA A 84 20.16 -11.15 -2.45
N ASN A 85 21.32 -11.34 -1.83
CA ASN A 85 22.21 -12.46 -2.11
C ASN A 85 21.60 -13.81 -1.70
N ALA A 86 20.81 -13.87 -0.62
CA ALA A 86 20.05 -15.09 -0.28
C ALA A 86 19.02 -15.42 -1.36
N LEU A 87 18.25 -14.43 -1.77
CA LEU A 87 17.32 -14.51 -2.90
C LEU A 87 18.00 -14.95 -4.21
N MET A 88 19.11 -14.33 -4.62
CA MET A 88 19.84 -14.73 -5.83
C MET A 88 20.44 -16.14 -5.73
N ARG A 89 20.77 -16.61 -4.51
CA ARG A 89 21.17 -18.01 -4.29
C ARG A 89 20.01 -18.99 -4.48
N GLU A 90 18.80 -18.66 -4.04
CA GLU A 90 17.59 -19.47 -4.27
C GLU A 90 17.21 -19.53 -5.76
N VAL A 91 17.27 -18.39 -6.46
CA VAL A 91 17.02 -18.32 -7.92
C VAL A 91 18.15 -19.01 -8.72
N GLY A 92 19.38 -19.01 -8.19
CA GLY A 92 20.56 -19.64 -8.81
C GLY A 92 21.27 -18.79 -9.87
N VAL A 93 20.73 -17.62 -10.22
CA VAL A 93 21.35 -16.62 -11.09
C VAL A 93 21.17 -15.24 -10.45
N ASP A 94 22.17 -14.37 -10.63
CA ASP A 94 22.08 -12.99 -10.17
C ASP A 94 21.27 -12.13 -11.16
N LEU A 95 19.99 -11.96 -10.86
CA LEU A 95 19.07 -11.14 -11.66
C LEU A 95 19.44 -9.65 -11.70
N ARG A 96 20.39 -9.19 -10.88
CA ARG A 96 20.88 -7.80 -10.89
C ARG A 96 21.90 -7.54 -12.00
N SER A 97 22.46 -8.61 -12.57
CA SER A 97 23.47 -8.54 -13.63
C SER A 97 22.92 -9.07 -14.95
N ARG A 98 22.82 -8.18 -15.96
CA ARG A 98 22.46 -8.59 -17.34
C ARG A 98 23.40 -9.66 -17.88
N ASP A 99 24.69 -9.61 -17.52
CA ASP A 99 25.67 -10.61 -17.96
C ASP A 99 25.49 -11.96 -17.26
N ALA A 100 25.09 -11.98 -15.98
CA ALA A 100 24.76 -13.22 -15.30
C ALA A 100 23.52 -13.88 -15.88
N MET A 101 22.48 -13.08 -16.20
CA MET A 101 21.28 -13.56 -16.90
C MET A 101 21.61 -14.12 -18.29
N LYS A 102 22.38 -13.40 -19.11
CA LYS A 102 22.82 -13.87 -20.43
C LYS A 102 23.66 -15.15 -20.35
N LYS A 103 24.57 -15.26 -19.38
CA LYS A 103 25.36 -16.49 -19.11
C LYS A 103 24.51 -17.67 -18.61
N ALA A 104 23.31 -17.41 -18.10
CA ALA A 104 22.30 -18.41 -17.77
C ALA A 104 21.30 -18.67 -18.93
N GLY A 105 21.55 -18.12 -20.12
CA GLY A 105 20.67 -18.24 -21.29
C GLY A 105 19.37 -17.44 -21.21
N ILE A 106 19.21 -16.55 -20.23
CA ILE A 106 18.02 -15.72 -20.04
C ILE A 106 18.18 -14.40 -20.81
N ALA A 107 17.13 -13.96 -21.49
CA ALA A 107 17.09 -12.67 -22.21
C ALA A 107 16.65 -11.53 -21.26
N PRO A 108 17.56 -10.65 -20.79
CA PRO A 108 17.22 -9.66 -19.77
C PRO A 108 16.33 -8.53 -20.32
N GLU A 109 16.46 -8.15 -21.59
CA GLU A 109 15.63 -7.14 -22.26
C GLU A 109 14.19 -7.59 -22.60
N ARG A 110 13.75 -8.74 -22.08
CA ARG A 110 12.42 -9.32 -22.33
C ARG A 110 11.66 -9.57 -21.03
N GLY A 111 10.38 -9.86 -21.18
CA GLY A 111 9.47 -10.04 -20.06
C GLY A 111 9.65 -11.37 -19.31
N LEU A 112 9.41 -11.32 -18.00
CA LEU A 112 9.23 -12.49 -17.12
C LEU A 112 7.78 -12.51 -16.64
N GLY A 113 7.12 -13.66 -16.77
CA GLY A 113 5.77 -13.90 -16.28
C GLY A 113 5.76 -15.01 -15.23
N VAL A 114 4.88 -14.93 -14.24
CA VAL A 114 4.64 -15.99 -13.25
C VAL A 114 3.14 -16.19 -13.11
N ALA A 115 2.69 -17.42 -13.29
CA ALA A 115 1.31 -17.85 -13.08
C ALA A 115 1.19 -18.65 -11.78
N VAL A 116 0.23 -18.31 -10.94
CA VAL A 116 -0.28 -19.17 -9.86
C VAL A 116 -1.64 -19.67 -10.29
N LEU A 117 -1.84 -20.98 -10.21
CA LEU A 117 -3.03 -21.69 -10.69
C LEU A 117 -3.72 -22.43 -9.54
N PRO A 118 -5.01 -22.77 -9.71
CA PRO A 118 -5.73 -23.62 -8.76
C PRO A 118 -4.98 -24.91 -8.43
N GLY A 119 -5.14 -25.39 -7.21
CA GLY A 119 -4.48 -26.62 -6.73
C GLY A 119 -3.01 -26.43 -6.32
N ASN A 120 -2.59 -25.19 -6.01
CA ASN A 120 -1.20 -24.86 -5.62
C ASN A 120 -0.19 -25.19 -6.75
N LEU A 121 -0.63 -25.07 -8.00
CA LEU A 121 0.22 -25.19 -9.17
C LEU A 121 0.80 -23.81 -9.54
N SER A 122 2.02 -23.76 -10.07
CA SER A 122 2.65 -22.52 -10.52
C SER A 122 3.76 -22.76 -11.52
N TYR A 123 3.98 -21.79 -12.41
CA TYR A 123 5.11 -21.79 -13.33
C TYR A 123 5.54 -20.36 -13.70
N ALA A 124 6.76 -20.23 -14.20
CA ALA A 124 7.29 -19.00 -14.76
C ALA A 124 7.48 -19.11 -16.28
N ALA A 125 7.06 -18.11 -17.03
CA ALA A 125 7.40 -17.93 -18.44
C ALA A 125 8.63 -17.01 -18.54
N VAL A 126 9.77 -17.59 -18.90
CA VAL A 126 11.09 -16.93 -18.93
C VAL A 126 11.54 -16.78 -20.37
N ALA A 127 11.95 -15.58 -20.77
CA ALA A 127 12.52 -15.36 -22.11
C ALA A 127 13.94 -15.95 -22.21
N VAL A 128 14.21 -16.68 -23.31
CA VAL A 128 15.46 -17.41 -23.54
C VAL A 128 16.26 -16.71 -24.63
N ALA A 129 17.51 -16.35 -24.32
CA ALA A 129 18.48 -15.80 -25.26
C ALA A 129 19.37 -16.89 -25.88
N ASP A 130 19.71 -17.93 -25.09
CA ASP A 130 20.54 -19.06 -25.51
C ASP A 130 19.95 -20.34 -24.89
N ALA A 131 19.53 -21.27 -25.74
CA ALA A 131 18.82 -22.47 -25.33
C ALA A 131 19.70 -23.50 -24.61
N ASP A 132 20.97 -23.59 -24.99
CA ASP A 132 21.90 -24.57 -24.44
C ASP A 132 22.45 -24.07 -23.09
N ALA A 133 22.77 -22.77 -23.01
CA ALA A 133 23.11 -22.12 -21.75
C ALA A 133 21.95 -22.17 -20.74
N PHE A 134 20.70 -22.00 -21.22
CA PHE A 134 19.50 -22.13 -20.40
C PHE A 134 19.26 -23.56 -19.91
N GLY A 135 19.34 -24.56 -20.81
CA GLY A 135 19.23 -25.98 -20.42
C GLY A 135 20.30 -26.37 -19.40
N ALA A 136 21.55 -25.97 -19.62
CA ALA A 136 22.66 -26.18 -18.69
C ALA A 136 22.49 -25.41 -17.37
N PHE A 137 21.84 -24.25 -17.37
CA PHE A 137 21.47 -23.53 -16.14
C PHE A 137 20.41 -24.29 -15.33
N ILE A 138 19.27 -24.66 -15.95
CA ILE A 138 18.20 -25.39 -15.26
C ILE A 138 18.69 -26.76 -14.75
N LYS A 139 19.51 -27.48 -15.52
CA LYS A 139 20.15 -28.74 -15.12
C LYS A 139 21.04 -28.58 -13.88
N ARG A 140 21.90 -27.55 -13.85
CA ARG A 140 22.72 -27.22 -12.67
C ARG A 140 21.86 -26.85 -11.47
N LEU A 141 20.79 -26.08 -11.67
CA LEU A 141 19.85 -25.69 -10.61
C LEU A 141 19.19 -26.93 -9.99
N ALA A 142 18.66 -27.85 -10.81
CA ALA A 142 18.07 -29.10 -10.37
C ALA A 142 19.04 -29.98 -9.58
N GLN A 143 20.25 -30.18 -10.12
CA GLN A 143 21.30 -30.98 -9.49
C GLN A 143 21.76 -30.39 -8.16
N GLN A 144 22.15 -29.10 -8.14
CA GLN A 144 22.83 -28.47 -7.01
C GLN A 144 21.88 -27.99 -5.91
N ARG A 145 20.63 -27.61 -6.23
CA ARG A 145 19.66 -27.12 -5.22
C ARG A 145 18.66 -28.17 -4.77
N LEU A 146 18.24 -29.08 -5.66
CA LEU A 146 17.12 -30.00 -5.38
C LEU A 146 17.57 -31.46 -5.21
N GLY A 147 18.83 -31.77 -5.52
CA GLY A 147 19.34 -33.15 -5.61
C GLY A 147 18.74 -33.93 -6.78
N ALA A 148 18.13 -33.23 -7.75
CA ALA A 148 17.37 -33.80 -8.84
C ALA A 148 18.28 -33.98 -10.07
N GLY A 149 19.12 -35.02 -10.03
CA GLY A 149 20.13 -35.27 -11.07
C GLY A 149 19.67 -36.10 -12.26
N VAL A 150 18.52 -36.77 -12.17
CA VAL A 150 18.01 -37.65 -13.24
C VAL A 150 17.17 -36.84 -14.21
N GLU A 151 17.72 -36.61 -15.40
CA GLU A 151 17.08 -35.90 -16.51
C GLU A 151 16.23 -36.87 -17.34
N THR A 152 14.96 -36.51 -17.53
CA THR A 152 14.01 -37.25 -18.38
C THR A 152 13.41 -36.29 -19.40
N LYS A 153 13.55 -36.62 -20.69
CA LYS A 153 12.96 -35.91 -21.81
C LYS A 153 11.70 -36.65 -22.28
N THR A 154 10.57 -35.94 -22.36
CA THR A 154 9.31 -36.51 -22.86
C THR A 154 8.69 -35.61 -23.93
N ALA A 155 8.16 -36.22 -24.99
CA ALA A 155 7.37 -35.50 -25.98
C ALA A 155 5.94 -35.32 -25.43
N SER A 156 5.47 -34.06 -25.35
CA SER A 156 4.12 -33.73 -24.92
C SER A 156 3.59 -32.55 -25.74
N GLY A 157 2.41 -32.69 -26.36
CA GLY A 157 1.83 -31.64 -27.21
C GLY A 157 2.74 -31.21 -28.37
N GLY A 158 3.56 -32.12 -28.92
CA GLY A 158 4.54 -31.80 -29.97
C GLY A 158 5.78 -31.04 -29.50
N ARG A 159 5.98 -30.85 -28.18
CA ARG A 159 7.12 -30.15 -27.58
C ARG A 159 7.93 -31.09 -26.68
N GLU A 160 9.25 -30.88 -26.61
CA GLU A 160 10.11 -31.60 -25.66
C GLU A 160 9.99 -30.94 -24.27
N VAL A 161 9.46 -31.71 -23.32
CA VAL A 161 9.46 -31.35 -21.89
C VAL A 161 10.67 -32.03 -21.25
N VAL A 162 11.54 -31.23 -20.64
CA VAL A 162 12.72 -31.69 -19.91
C VAL A 162 12.41 -31.62 -18.42
N THR A 163 12.50 -32.75 -17.72
CA THR A 163 12.22 -32.84 -16.29
C THR A 163 13.41 -33.41 -15.53
N PHE A 164 13.55 -33.01 -14.27
CA PHE A 164 14.62 -33.42 -13.38
C PHE A 164 14.03 -34.02 -12.11
N SER A 165 14.46 -35.22 -11.76
CA SER A 165 13.98 -36.00 -10.63
C SER A 165 15.15 -36.52 -9.77
N ARG A 166 14.86 -36.91 -8.52
CA ARG A 166 15.89 -37.46 -7.61
C ARG A 166 16.26 -38.92 -7.90
N ALA A 167 15.39 -39.67 -8.56
CA ALA A 167 15.58 -41.08 -8.87
C ALA A 167 14.86 -41.42 -10.19
N PRO A 168 15.34 -42.41 -10.97
CA PRO A 168 14.68 -42.85 -12.19
C PRO A 168 13.21 -43.22 -11.96
N GLY A 169 12.31 -42.70 -12.80
CA GLY A 169 10.86 -42.89 -12.66
C GLY A 169 10.20 -42.16 -11.50
N GLY A 170 10.94 -41.37 -10.71
CA GLY A 170 10.39 -40.56 -9.62
C GLY A 170 9.66 -39.30 -10.10
N SER A 171 8.86 -38.70 -9.22
CA SER A 171 8.21 -37.41 -9.49
C SER A 171 9.23 -36.31 -9.83
N PRO A 172 8.93 -35.42 -10.80
CA PRO A 172 9.82 -34.33 -11.15
C PRO A 172 9.85 -33.27 -10.04
N GLU A 173 11.05 -32.81 -9.67
CA GLU A 173 11.26 -31.71 -8.72
C GLU A 173 11.36 -30.36 -9.44
N LEU A 174 11.87 -30.34 -10.66
CA LEU A 174 11.97 -29.19 -11.56
C LEU A 174 11.81 -29.65 -13.01
N GLY A 175 11.29 -28.79 -13.88
CA GLY A 175 11.29 -29.03 -15.31
C GLY A 175 11.16 -27.73 -16.11
N TYR A 176 11.42 -27.84 -17.41
CA TYR A 176 11.13 -26.79 -18.37
C TYR A 176 10.64 -27.34 -19.72
N VAL A 177 9.98 -26.49 -20.49
CA VAL A 177 9.58 -26.75 -21.89
C VAL A 177 9.75 -25.45 -22.68
N ARG A 178 10.38 -25.52 -23.86
CA ARG A 178 10.52 -24.36 -24.75
C ARG A 178 9.23 -24.12 -25.52
N VAL A 179 8.88 -22.85 -25.68
CA VAL A 179 7.67 -22.40 -26.37
C VAL A 179 8.03 -21.27 -27.34
N ASP A 180 7.54 -21.40 -28.58
CA ASP A 180 7.73 -20.48 -29.72
C ASP A 180 9.18 -20.00 -29.93
N GLY A 181 10.16 -20.87 -29.65
CA GLY A 181 11.61 -20.62 -29.79
C GLY A 181 12.20 -19.69 -28.70
N ASP A 182 11.44 -18.67 -28.32
CA ASP A 182 11.88 -17.48 -27.60
C ASP A 182 11.67 -17.51 -26.09
N TYR A 183 10.84 -18.43 -25.60
CA TYR A 183 10.49 -18.55 -24.19
C TYR A 183 10.63 -19.99 -23.70
N ALA A 184 10.73 -20.16 -22.39
CA ALA A 184 10.57 -21.44 -21.72
C ALA A 184 9.60 -21.29 -20.53
N LEU A 185 8.72 -22.27 -20.37
CA LEU A 185 7.93 -22.41 -19.15
C LEU A 185 8.75 -23.25 -18.17
N VAL A 186 8.96 -22.76 -16.95
CA VAL A 186 9.72 -23.42 -15.88
C VAL A 186 8.81 -23.65 -14.69
N ALA A 187 8.77 -24.87 -14.18
CA ALA A 187 7.91 -25.23 -13.06
C ALA A 187 8.58 -26.25 -12.12
N ALA A 188 8.16 -26.24 -10.85
CA ALA A 188 8.68 -27.14 -9.83
C ALA A 188 7.60 -28.16 -9.38
N LYS A 189 8.05 -29.31 -8.88
CA LYS A 189 7.22 -30.36 -8.28
C LYS A 189 6.06 -30.78 -9.21
N ASP A 190 4.85 -30.93 -8.66
CA ASP A 190 3.63 -31.33 -9.37
C ASP A 190 3.31 -30.43 -10.58
N SER A 191 3.79 -29.19 -10.60
CA SER A 191 3.65 -28.29 -11.75
C SER A 191 4.60 -28.64 -12.89
N ALA A 192 5.79 -29.20 -12.60
CA ALA A 192 6.71 -29.70 -13.63
C ALA A 192 6.08 -30.84 -14.45
N ALA A 193 5.28 -31.71 -13.80
CA ALA A 193 4.53 -32.77 -14.47
C ALA A 193 3.39 -32.26 -15.37
N LYS A 194 3.03 -30.97 -15.29
CA LYS A 194 1.96 -30.32 -16.07
C LYS A 194 2.49 -29.37 -17.16
N LEU A 195 3.80 -29.21 -17.30
CA LEU A 195 4.42 -28.30 -18.26
C LEU A 195 3.98 -28.52 -19.71
N GLY A 196 3.81 -29.77 -20.16
CA GLY A 196 3.28 -30.06 -21.49
C GLY A 196 1.86 -29.52 -21.72
N THR A 197 1.01 -29.58 -20.69
CA THR A 197 -0.34 -28.99 -20.72
C THR A 197 -0.28 -27.46 -20.72
N PHE A 198 0.58 -26.85 -19.89
CA PHE A 198 0.76 -25.39 -19.87
C PHE A 198 1.34 -24.85 -21.19
N ALA A 199 2.23 -25.61 -21.83
CA ALA A 199 2.77 -25.26 -23.14
C ALA A 199 1.73 -25.35 -24.27
N ALA A 200 0.69 -26.18 -24.12
CA ALA A 200 -0.41 -26.31 -25.06
C ALA A 200 -1.51 -25.24 -24.89
N LEU A 201 -1.24 -24.17 -24.13
CA LEU A 201 -2.19 -23.07 -23.90
C LEU A 201 -2.65 -22.41 -25.21
N ALA A 202 -3.95 -22.56 -25.50
CA ALA A 202 -4.62 -21.90 -26.61
C ALA A 202 -4.50 -20.37 -26.48
N GLU A 203 -4.46 -19.66 -27.60
CA GLU A 203 -4.21 -18.22 -27.57
C GLU A 203 -5.37 -17.46 -26.92
N GLU A 204 -6.60 -17.90 -27.14
CA GLU A 204 -7.83 -17.32 -26.59
C GLU A 204 -7.92 -17.51 -25.06
N GLN A 205 -7.15 -18.45 -24.50
CA GLN A 205 -7.06 -18.72 -23.06
C GLN A 205 -5.92 -17.93 -22.39
N SER A 206 -5.23 -17.06 -23.12
CA SER A 206 -4.11 -16.25 -22.67
C SER A 206 -4.55 -14.95 -21.97
N LEU A 207 -3.79 -14.51 -20.96
CA LEU A 207 -3.90 -13.17 -20.39
C LEU A 207 -3.63 -12.05 -21.40
N ALA A 208 -2.96 -12.33 -22.53
CA ALA A 208 -2.82 -11.38 -23.64
C ALA A 208 -4.17 -10.95 -24.22
N HIS A 209 -5.20 -11.81 -24.14
CA HIS A 209 -6.57 -11.57 -24.61
C HIS A 209 -7.56 -11.34 -23.45
N SER A 210 -7.07 -11.13 -22.22
CA SER A 210 -7.93 -10.85 -21.06
C SER A 210 -8.46 -9.41 -21.09
N GLU A 211 -9.76 -9.24 -21.39
CA GLU A 211 -10.45 -7.95 -21.33
C GLU A 211 -10.32 -7.28 -19.95
N ALA A 212 -10.46 -8.05 -18.87
CA ALA A 212 -10.37 -7.55 -17.50
C ALA A 212 -8.98 -6.97 -17.18
N LEU A 213 -7.91 -7.69 -17.56
CA LEU A 213 -6.55 -7.21 -17.42
C LEU A 213 -6.31 -5.99 -18.32
N GLY A 214 -6.68 -6.05 -19.60
CA GLY A 214 -6.52 -4.96 -20.56
C GLY A 214 -7.20 -3.67 -20.11
N ALA A 215 -8.46 -3.74 -19.68
CA ALA A 215 -9.22 -2.61 -19.17
C ALA A 215 -8.60 -1.99 -17.91
N SER A 216 -8.02 -2.80 -17.03
CA SER A 216 -7.35 -2.34 -15.81
C SER A 216 -5.97 -1.72 -16.13
N LEU A 217 -5.16 -2.37 -16.97
CA LEU A 217 -3.86 -1.85 -17.44
C LEU A 217 -3.97 -0.56 -18.25
N ALA A 218 -5.12 -0.30 -18.89
CA ALA A 218 -5.44 0.94 -19.61
C ALA A 218 -5.83 2.11 -18.69
N ARG A 219 -6.36 1.85 -17.48
CA ARG A 219 -6.58 2.87 -16.45
C ARG A 219 -5.33 3.15 -15.62
N LEU A 220 -4.39 2.21 -15.58
CA LEU A 220 -3.11 2.31 -14.89
C LEU A 220 -2.01 2.91 -15.80
N PRO A 221 -0.90 3.43 -15.26
CA PRO A 221 0.18 4.00 -16.05
C PRO A 221 0.83 2.96 -16.97
N ALA A 222 1.16 3.36 -18.20
CA ALA A 222 1.85 2.49 -19.16
C ALA A 222 3.27 2.08 -18.69
N GLU A 223 3.99 3.00 -18.06
CA GLU A 223 5.34 2.80 -17.55
C GLU A 223 5.30 2.21 -16.13
N ARG A 224 5.89 1.02 -15.96
CA ARG A 224 5.87 0.19 -14.76
C ARG A 224 7.01 -0.83 -14.83
N ASP A 225 7.65 -1.12 -13.70
CA ASP A 225 8.72 -2.12 -13.58
C ASP A 225 8.14 -3.53 -13.35
N LEU A 226 6.95 -3.62 -12.76
CA LEU A 226 6.19 -4.85 -12.49
C LEU A 226 4.69 -4.56 -12.50
N TYR A 227 3.87 -5.55 -12.84
CA TYR A 227 2.48 -5.59 -12.42
C TYR A 227 2.06 -6.97 -11.88
N LEU A 228 1.08 -6.96 -10.98
CA LEU A 228 0.43 -8.12 -10.39
C LEU A 228 -1.06 -8.04 -10.72
N PHE A 229 -1.63 -9.12 -11.23
CA PHE A 229 -3.05 -9.27 -11.55
C PHE A 229 -3.66 -10.38 -10.71
N VAL A 230 -4.78 -10.08 -10.06
CA VAL A 230 -5.61 -11.03 -9.32
C VAL A 230 -7.02 -10.97 -9.93
N PRO A 231 -7.41 -11.92 -10.79
CA PRO A 231 -8.70 -11.91 -11.45
C PRO A 231 -9.87 -12.14 -10.48
N GLN A 232 -11.07 -11.82 -10.94
CA GLN A 232 -12.32 -12.04 -10.22
C GLN A 232 -12.78 -13.50 -10.37
N ASN A 233 -12.08 -14.42 -9.71
CA ASN A 233 -12.43 -15.84 -9.80
C ASN A 233 -13.75 -16.11 -9.06
N LEU A 234 -14.75 -16.66 -9.75
CA LEU A 234 -16.09 -16.95 -9.19
C LEU A 234 -16.05 -17.91 -7.97
N THR A 235 -14.96 -18.66 -7.81
CA THR A 235 -14.65 -19.52 -6.66
C THR A 235 -14.20 -18.75 -5.40
N ALA A 236 -13.89 -17.45 -5.51
CA ALA A 236 -13.50 -16.57 -4.39
C ALA A 236 -14.60 -16.40 -3.32
N LYS A 237 -15.83 -16.88 -3.56
CA LYS A 237 -16.88 -17.07 -2.53
C LYS A 237 -16.38 -17.82 -1.29
N LYS A 238 -15.29 -18.59 -1.36
CA LYS A 238 -14.65 -19.29 -0.22
C LYS A 238 -13.58 -18.48 0.53
N ARG A 239 -13.21 -17.27 0.08
CA ARG A 239 -12.24 -16.39 0.76
C ARG A 239 -12.74 -14.94 0.79
N PRO A 240 -13.61 -14.56 1.76
CA PRO A 240 -13.97 -13.16 1.95
C PRO A 240 -12.70 -12.32 2.20
N GLY A 241 -12.46 -11.33 1.34
CA GLY A 241 -11.33 -10.39 1.45
C GLY A 241 -10.39 -10.33 0.24
N LEU A 242 -10.36 -11.35 -0.63
CA LEU A 242 -9.63 -11.26 -1.91
C LEU A 242 -10.51 -10.58 -2.97
N LEU A 243 -10.49 -9.25 -2.96
CA LEU A 243 -10.99 -8.43 -4.06
C LEU A 243 -10.11 -8.67 -5.31
N SER A 244 -10.72 -8.63 -6.50
CA SER A 244 -9.96 -8.61 -7.76
C SER A 244 -9.24 -7.28 -7.92
N PHE A 245 -7.98 -7.30 -8.34
CA PHE A 245 -7.20 -6.08 -8.55
C PHE A 245 -6.07 -6.28 -9.56
N THR A 246 -5.64 -5.16 -10.16
CA THR A 246 -4.33 -5.06 -10.80
C THR A 246 -3.49 -4.06 -10.02
N ALA A 247 -2.33 -4.46 -9.53
CA ALA A 247 -1.34 -3.58 -8.93
C ALA A 247 -0.19 -3.36 -9.91
N THR A 248 0.29 -2.13 -10.03
CA THR A 248 1.49 -1.78 -10.79
C THR A 248 2.52 -1.20 -9.83
N VAL A 249 3.77 -1.62 -9.98
CA VAL A 249 4.89 -1.08 -9.23
C VAL A 249 5.78 -0.33 -10.20
N LYS A 250 6.12 0.90 -9.84
CA LYS A 250 7.13 1.71 -10.51
C LYS A 250 8.01 2.36 -9.46
N LEU A 251 9.31 2.32 -9.64
CA LEU A 251 10.22 3.05 -8.77
C LEU A 251 10.98 4.13 -9.56
N ALA A 252 10.62 5.38 -9.24
CA ALA A 252 11.24 6.59 -9.75
C ALA A 252 12.47 6.97 -8.91
N LYS A 253 13.21 8.00 -9.33
CA LYS A 253 14.37 8.51 -8.59
C LYS A 253 14.00 9.01 -7.18
N ASP A 254 12.78 9.50 -7.04
CA ASP A 254 12.25 10.19 -5.87
C ASP A 254 11.16 9.41 -5.13
N ALA A 255 10.69 8.26 -5.64
CA ALA A 255 9.57 7.55 -5.02
C ALA A 255 9.35 6.10 -5.51
N LEU A 256 9.03 5.19 -4.58
CA LEU A 256 8.40 3.89 -4.90
C LEU A 256 6.90 4.07 -4.99
N HIS A 257 6.34 3.96 -6.20
CA HIS A 257 4.91 4.00 -6.46
C HIS A 257 4.33 2.58 -6.56
N VAL A 258 3.24 2.35 -5.83
CA VAL A 258 2.37 1.19 -5.97
C VAL A 258 0.97 1.71 -6.31
N ARG A 259 0.50 1.47 -7.54
CA ARG A 259 -0.82 1.88 -8.01
C ARG A 259 -1.71 0.68 -8.21
N ILE A 260 -2.81 0.62 -7.47
CA ILE A 260 -3.76 -0.49 -7.45
C ILE A 260 -5.06 -0.01 -8.11
N ASP A 261 -5.56 -0.78 -9.07
CA ASP A 261 -6.85 -0.62 -9.73
C ASP A 261 -7.73 -1.82 -9.35
N THR A 262 -8.83 -1.55 -8.65
CA THR A 262 -9.81 -2.53 -8.18
C THR A 262 -11.11 -2.28 -8.93
N PRO A 263 -11.48 -3.13 -9.91
CA PRO A 263 -12.78 -3.06 -10.57
C PRO A 263 -13.91 -3.11 -9.55
N TRP A 264 -14.86 -2.19 -9.67
CA TRP A 264 -15.94 -2.04 -8.71
C TRP A 264 -17.18 -2.83 -9.15
N LEU A 265 -17.69 -3.65 -8.24
CA LEU A 265 -18.75 -4.64 -8.53
C LEU A 265 -20.14 -4.20 -8.06
N ASP A 266 -20.21 -3.08 -7.34
CA ASP A 266 -21.45 -2.45 -6.87
C ASP A 266 -21.83 -1.28 -7.81
N THR A 267 -22.90 -0.58 -7.48
CA THR A 267 -23.43 0.59 -8.18
C THR A 267 -22.39 1.69 -8.39
N PRO A 268 -22.33 2.31 -9.59
CA PRO A 268 -21.51 3.49 -9.87
C PRO A 268 -21.73 4.67 -8.90
N GLU A 269 -22.89 4.72 -8.26
CA GLU A 269 -23.31 5.66 -7.22
C GLU A 269 -22.41 5.61 -5.99
N SER A 270 -22.05 4.41 -5.54
CA SER A 270 -21.22 4.20 -4.34
C SER A 270 -19.78 4.71 -4.51
N LEU A 271 -19.32 4.91 -5.74
CA LEU A 271 -18.02 5.52 -6.07
C LEU A 271 -18.02 7.05 -6.08
N LYS A 272 -19.18 7.72 -5.97
CA LYS A 272 -19.27 9.20 -6.08
C LYS A 272 -18.48 9.96 -4.99
N ALA A 273 -18.16 9.32 -3.87
CA ALA A 273 -17.27 9.88 -2.85
C ALA A 273 -15.81 10.00 -3.31
N LEU A 274 -15.43 9.26 -4.36
CA LEU A 274 -14.10 9.25 -4.97
C LEU A 274 -14.06 10.05 -6.28
N ASP A 275 -15.08 10.88 -6.55
CA ASP A 275 -15.07 11.89 -7.60
C ASP A 275 -14.60 13.23 -7.00
N PRO A 276 -13.60 13.92 -7.58
CA PRO A 276 -13.06 15.16 -7.03
C PRO A 276 -14.07 16.30 -7.11
N LYS A 277 -14.06 17.14 -6.07
CA LYS A 277 -14.84 18.37 -5.94
C LYS A 277 -13.94 19.53 -5.53
N GLU A 278 -14.28 20.72 -6.02
CA GLU A 278 -13.67 21.96 -5.56
C GLU A 278 -14.20 22.34 -4.17
N GLY A 279 -13.33 22.95 -3.38
CA GLY A 279 -13.59 23.36 -2.00
C GLY A 279 -12.38 24.07 -1.41
N PRO A 280 -12.52 24.78 -0.27
CA PRO A 280 -11.46 25.58 0.31
C PRO A 280 -10.20 24.75 0.65
N ASP A 281 -9.01 25.32 0.44
CA ASP A 281 -7.76 24.77 0.95
C ASP A 281 -7.63 25.11 2.44
N LEU A 282 -8.03 24.15 3.29
CA LEU A 282 -7.89 24.24 4.74
C LEU A 282 -6.52 23.72 5.25
N THR A 283 -5.66 23.16 4.38
CA THR A 283 -4.44 22.45 4.82
C THR A 283 -3.46 23.37 5.54
N GLY A 284 -3.28 24.62 5.07
CA GLY A 284 -2.38 25.60 5.65
C GLY A 284 -2.77 26.13 7.03
N GLN A 285 -3.90 25.68 7.58
CA GLN A 285 -4.44 26.07 8.89
C GLN A 285 -4.12 25.01 9.97
N LEU A 286 -3.65 23.83 9.56
CA LEU A 286 -3.31 22.73 10.44
C LEU A 286 -2.07 23.07 11.29
N PRO A 287 -1.88 22.43 12.46
CA PRO A 287 -0.74 22.72 13.32
C PRO A 287 0.63 22.43 12.66
N PRO A 288 1.67 23.24 12.91
CA PRO A 288 2.99 23.07 12.29
C PRO A 288 3.74 21.79 12.71
N ASP A 289 3.38 21.19 13.85
CA ASP A 289 3.89 19.93 14.40
C ASP A 289 3.16 18.68 13.87
N ALA A 290 2.24 18.85 12.90
CA ALA A 290 1.53 17.76 12.26
C ALA A 290 2.44 16.91 11.37
N PHE A 291 2.60 15.63 11.71
CA PHE A 291 3.32 14.64 10.92
C PHE A 291 2.39 13.80 10.03
N VAL A 292 1.08 13.82 10.24
CA VAL A 292 0.08 13.33 9.27
C VAL A 292 -0.82 14.47 8.88
N VAL A 293 -1.12 14.59 7.58
CA VAL A 293 -2.22 15.41 7.06
C VAL A 293 -3.05 14.56 6.11
N ALA A 294 -4.36 14.56 6.32
CA ALA A 294 -5.34 13.93 5.44
C ALA A 294 -6.35 14.97 4.94
N ARG A 295 -6.82 14.81 3.71
CA ARG A 295 -7.85 15.66 3.09
C ARG A 295 -8.89 14.80 2.38
N PHE A 296 -10.15 15.20 2.55
CA PHE A 296 -11.26 14.69 1.76
C PHE A 296 -11.73 15.77 0.76
N GLY A 297 -11.28 15.64 -0.49
CA GLY A 297 -11.68 16.49 -1.62
C GLY A 297 -12.88 15.96 -2.42
N GLY A 298 -13.58 14.92 -1.95
CA GLY A 298 -14.82 14.43 -2.56
C GLY A 298 -16.08 15.17 -2.07
N ASP A 299 -17.27 14.74 -2.51
CA ASP A 299 -18.55 15.21 -1.99
C ASP A 299 -18.87 14.53 -0.64
N PRO A 300 -19.01 15.28 0.49
CA PRO A 300 -19.30 14.66 1.78
C PRO A 300 -20.64 13.91 1.80
N THR A 301 -21.63 14.30 1.01
CA THR A 301 -22.91 13.59 0.94
C THR A 301 -22.79 12.21 0.31
N ALA A 302 -21.82 12.01 -0.58
CA ALA A 302 -21.55 10.72 -1.19
C ALA A 302 -20.89 9.73 -0.22
N LEU A 303 -20.48 10.15 0.97
CA LEU A 303 -20.09 9.25 2.07
C LEU A 303 -21.31 8.58 2.74
N ALA A 304 -22.54 9.04 2.49
CA ALA A 304 -23.75 8.53 3.15
C ALA A 304 -24.02 7.02 3.00
N PRO A 305 -23.66 6.32 1.90
CA PRO A 305 -23.76 4.86 1.82
C PRO A 305 -22.65 4.12 2.59
N ILE A 306 -21.47 4.71 2.72
CA ILE A 306 -20.27 4.03 3.24
C ILE A 306 -19.89 4.39 4.68
N TRP A 307 -20.41 5.48 5.25
CA TRP A 307 -20.13 5.85 6.65
C TRP A 307 -20.46 4.76 7.69
N PRO A 308 -21.47 3.88 7.53
CA PRO A 308 -21.71 2.81 8.49
C PRO A 308 -20.61 1.74 8.47
N VAL A 309 -19.94 1.56 7.32
CA VAL A 309 -18.77 0.69 7.19
C VAL A 309 -17.55 1.33 7.83
N LEU A 310 -17.38 2.65 7.70
CA LEU A 310 -16.28 3.41 8.30
C LEU A 310 -16.38 3.53 9.83
N THR A 311 -17.60 3.66 10.38
CA THR A 311 -17.85 3.88 11.82
C THR A 311 -18.28 2.61 12.56
N GLY A 312 -18.66 1.56 11.82
CA GLY A 312 -19.18 0.31 12.37
C GLY A 312 -20.66 0.37 12.78
N PRO A 313 -21.30 -0.80 12.92
CA PRO A 313 -22.75 -0.91 13.14
C PRO A 313 -23.21 -0.37 14.51
N TYR A 314 -22.31 -0.23 15.48
CA TYR A 314 -22.62 0.31 16.80
C TYR A 314 -22.96 1.81 16.74
N LEU A 315 -22.09 2.61 16.11
CA LEU A 315 -22.35 4.04 15.89
C LEU A 315 -23.55 4.25 14.97
N GLN A 316 -23.71 3.42 13.92
CA GLN A 316 -24.87 3.45 13.05
C GLN A 316 -26.19 3.35 13.83
N ARG A 317 -26.31 2.36 14.73
CA ARG A 317 -27.49 2.18 15.59
C ARG A 317 -27.67 3.34 16.56
N ALA A 318 -26.61 3.77 17.24
CA ALA A 318 -26.68 4.87 18.21
C ALA A 318 -27.27 6.17 17.62
N PHE A 319 -26.91 6.52 16.38
CA PHE A 319 -27.50 7.66 15.67
C PHE A 319 -28.94 7.38 15.18
N ALA A 320 -29.20 6.19 14.61
CA ALA A 320 -30.52 5.82 14.14
C ALA A 320 -31.57 5.78 15.28
N ASP A 321 -31.23 5.16 16.40
CA ASP A 321 -32.08 5.08 17.61
C ASP A 321 -32.31 6.46 18.25
N ALA A 322 -31.49 7.46 17.92
CA ALA A 322 -31.66 8.85 18.35
C ALA A 322 -32.43 9.71 17.32
N GLY A 323 -32.85 9.14 16.20
CA GLY A 323 -33.50 9.88 15.11
C GLY A 323 -32.59 10.88 14.40
N PHE A 324 -31.27 10.75 14.55
CA PHE A 324 -30.28 11.69 14.04
C PHE A 324 -29.76 11.27 12.66
N SER A 325 -30.02 12.08 11.64
CA SER A 325 -29.57 11.77 10.28
C SER A 325 -28.16 12.30 10.04
N VAL A 326 -27.14 11.44 10.17
CA VAL A 326 -25.75 11.77 9.81
C VAL A 326 -25.66 12.29 8.36
N ARG A 327 -26.51 11.80 7.46
CA ARG A 327 -26.61 12.28 6.07
C ARG A 327 -27.07 13.73 6.00
N ASP A 328 -28.21 14.06 6.61
CA ASP A 328 -28.91 15.33 6.36
C ASP A 328 -28.54 16.45 7.34
N GLU A 329 -28.08 16.07 8.54
CA GLU A 329 -27.64 17.00 9.58
C GLU A 329 -26.16 17.34 9.44
N VAL A 330 -25.31 16.33 9.21
CA VAL A 330 -23.85 16.49 9.10
C VAL A 330 -23.40 16.57 7.64
N LEU A 331 -23.43 15.45 6.91
CA LEU A 331 -22.77 15.34 5.60
C LEU A 331 -23.34 16.33 4.55
N ALA A 332 -24.65 16.55 4.53
CA ALA A 332 -25.31 17.53 3.68
C ALA A 332 -24.83 18.97 3.94
N ASN A 333 -24.49 19.30 5.18
CA ASN A 333 -24.01 20.63 5.55
C ASN A 333 -22.48 20.81 5.36
N LEU A 334 -21.71 19.77 5.07
CA LEU A 334 -20.27 19.92 4.86
C LEU A 334 -19.95 20.28 3.40
N SER A 335 -19.12 21.30 3.21
CA SER A 335 -18.45 21.59 1.94
C SER A 335 -17.31 20.59 1.69
N PRO A 336 -16.94 20.32 0.42
CA PRO A 336 -15.74 19.57 0.08
C PRO A 336 -14.47 20.20 0.65
N GLY A 337 -13.42 19.40 0.84
CA GLY A 337 -12.16 19.83 1.43
C GLY A 337 -12.01 19.77 2.95
N PRO A 338 -12.78 19.00 3.76
CA PRO A 338 -12.39 18.76 5.16
C PRO A 338 -10.98 18.18 5.25
N VAL A 339 -10.24 18.62 6.26
CA VAL A 339 -8.86 18.21 6.53
C VAL A 339 -8.72 17.72 7.95
N ALA A 340 -7.83 16.75 8.17
CA ALA A 340 -7.45 16.25 9.49
C ALA A 340 -5.93 16.13 9.58
N SER A 341 -5.40 16.20 10.79
CA SER A 341 -3.97 16.06 11.07
C SER A 341 -3.71 15.31 12.35
N LEU A 342 -2.58 14.61 12.39
CA LEU A 342 -2.04 14.01 13.60
C LEU A 342 -0.67 14.62 13.91
N SER A 343 -0.47 14.94 15.18
CA SER A 343 0.77 15.45 15.77
C SER A 343 1.14 14.54 16.95
N VAL A 344 2.42 14.36 17.28
CA VAL A 344 2.82 13.50 18.41
C VAL A 344 2.42 14.20 19.71
N SER A 345 1.81 13.48 20.65
CA SER A 345 1.49 14.06 21.96
C SER A 345 2.78 14.26 22.77
N PRO A 346 3.02 15.44 23.39
CA PRO A 346 4.18 15.67 24.24
C PRO A 346 4.09 14.87 25.55
N THR A 347 2.91 14.37 25.92
CA THR A 347 2.67 13.54 27.12
C THR A 347 2.52 12.05 26.78
N ILE A 348 3.00 11.63 25.61
CA ILE A 348 3.00 10.23 25.15
C ILE A 348 3.71 9.30 26.15
N PRO A 349 3.03 8.26 26.68
CA PRO A 349 3.60 7.41 27.72
C PRO A 349 4.44 6.27 27.13
N MET A 350 5.51 6.58 26.38
CA MET A 350 6.37 5.57 25.74
C MET A 350 6.96 4.56 26.74
N GLY A 351 7.20 4.99 27.98
CA GLY A 351 7.62 4.10 29.08
C GLY A 351 6.57 3.06 29.52
N GLN A 352 5.30 3.18 29.08
CA GLN A 352 4.23 2.21 29.33
C GLN A 352 4.09 1.19 28.17
N GLY A 353 4.94 1.27 27.15
CA GLY A 353 4.90 0.43 25.94
C GLY A 353 4.12 1.05 24.79
N MET A 354 3.98 0.30 23.70
CA MET A 354 3.19 0.73 22.55
C MET A 354 1.68 0.62 22.84
N PRO A 355 0.85 1.52 22.28
CA PRO A 355 -0.60 1.48 22.49
C PRO A 355 -1.22 0.18 21.96
N GLU A 356 -2.11 -0.43 22.74
CA GLU A 356 -3.03 -1.43 22.17
C GLU A 356 -3.96 -0.72 21.18
N LEU A 357 -4.15 -1.29 19.99
CA LEU A 357 -5.09 -0.79 18.96
C LEU A 357 -6.56 -1.10 19.30
N ASP A 358 -6.93 -0.94 20.57
CA ASP A 358 -8.30 -1.06 21.09
C ASP A 358 -8.66 0.19 21.89
N VAL A 359 -9.48 1.06 21.30
CA VAL A 359 -9.93 2.33 21.89
C VAL A 359 -10.71 2.18 23.20
N ARG A 360 -11.21 0.97 23.51
CA ARG A 360 -11.89 0.66 24.79
C ARG A 360 -10.90 0.50 25.94
N ARG A 361 -9.65 0.17 25.61
CA ARG A 361 -8.55 -0.05 26.57
C ARG A 361 -7.59 1.11 26.60
N THR A 362 -7.22 1.63 25.43
CA THR A 362 -6.22 2.68 25.26
C THR A 362 -6.86 3.92 24.66
N ASN A 363 -6.69 5.07 25.30
CA ASN A 363 -7.06 6.35 24.68
C ASN A 363 -5.99 6.74 23.64
N PRO A 364 -6.31 6.78 22.33
CA PRO A 364 -5.33 7.10 21.29
C PRO A 364 -4.81 8.53 21.41
N PHE A 365 -5.60 9.45 21.98
CA PHE A 365 -5.24 10.86 22.08
C PHE A 365 -4.15 11.15 23.12
N ARG A 366 -3.82 10.17 23.98
CA ARG A 366 -2.60 10.20 24.81
C ARG A 366 -1.31 10.00 23.99
N TYR A 367 -1.39 9.52 22.75
CA TYR A 367 -0.24 9.24 21.90
C TYR A 367 -0.13 10.23 20.74
N VAL A 368 -1.28 10.62 20.17
CA VAL A 368 -1.35 11.60 19.08
C VAL A 368 -2.40 12.67 19.33
N HIS A 369 -2.06 13.93 19.12
CA HIS A 369 -3.03 15.01 19.10
C HIS A 369 -3.69 15.09 17.71
N LEU A 370 -5.01 15.07 17.70
CA LEU A 370 -5.84 15.25 16.50
C LEU A 370 -6.21 16.73 16.36
N VAL A 371 -6.12 17.27 15.14
CA VAL A 371 -6.79 18.53 14.76
C VAL A 371 -7.42 18.35 13.38
N ALA A 372 -8.70 18.68 13.23
CA ALA A 372 -9.41 18.65 11.97
C ALA A 372 -10.28 19.90 11.76
N PHE A 373 -10.42 20.31 10.50
CA PHE A 373 -11.26 21.42 10.08
C PHE A 373 -12.26 20.97 9.01
N ALA A 374 -13.45 21.54 9.07
CA ALA A 374 -14.41 21.48 7.98
C ALA A 374 -15.11 22.84 7.82
N GLN A 375 -15.49 23.15 6.58
CA GLN A 375 -16.28 24.33 6.27
C GLN A 375 -17.75 23.92 6.12
N PRO A 376 -18.68 24.40 6.96
CA PRO A 376 -20.11 24.27 6.70
C PRO A 376 -20.53 25.06 5.47
N LYS A 377 -21.58 24.59 4.78
CA LYS A 377 -22.33 25.34 3.76
C LYS A 377 -23.23 26.38 4.42
N ASP A 378 -23.90 25.97 5.51
CA ASP A 378 -24.66 26.80 6.43
C ASP A 378 -23.96 26.78 7.79
N ALA A 379 -23.30 27.90 8.13
CA ALA A 379 -22.58 28.05 9.38
C ALA A 379 -23.53 28.11 10.60
N PRO A 380 -24.61 28.92 10.62
CA PRO A 380 -25.64 28.88 11.67
C PRO A 380 -26.22 27.51 12.00
N LYS A 381 -26.28 26.57 11.03
CA LYS A 381 -26.71 25.19 11.30
C LYS A 381 -25.74 24.38 12.16
N ALA A 382 -24.45 24.70 12.23
CA ALA A 382 -23.48 23.88 12.95
C ALA A 382 -23.71 23.83 14.48
N PRO A 383 -23.91 24.96 15.21
CA PRO A 383 -24.25 24.93 16.64
C PRO A 383 -25.55 24.18 16.94
N VAL A 384 -26.54 24.26 16.05
CA VAL A 384 -27.83 23.55 16.18
C VAL A 384 -27.62 22.02 16.13
N VAL A 385 -26.72 21.55 15.26
CA VAL A 385 -26.33 20.13 15.20
C VAL A 385 -25.54 19.73 16.45
N PHE A 386 -24.61 20.57 16.91
CA PHE A 386 -23.81 20.30 18.11
C PHE A 386 -24.64 20.17 19.37
N ALA A 387 -25.65 21.03 19.55
CA ALA A 387 -26.56 20.99 20.69
C ALA A 387 -27.34 19.66 20.84
N LYS A 388 -27.48 18.87 19.78
CA LYS A 388 -28.13 17.54 19.82
C LYS A 388 -27.19 16.44 20.33
N LEU A 389 -25.88 16.57 20.11
CA LEU A 389 -24.90 15.49 20.36
C LEU A 389 -24.80 15.05 21.84
N PRO A 390 -24.94 15.92 22.86
CA PRO A 390 -25.03 15.50 24.27
C PRO A 390 -26.08 14.42 24.56
N ALA A 391 -27.25 14.45 23.90
CA ALA A 391 -28.31 13.46 24.11
C ALA A 391 -28.01 12.10 23.42
N ILE A 392 -27.11 12.09 22.44
CA ILE A 392 -26.74 10.90 21.65
C ILE A 392 -25.50 10.23 22.25
N ALA A 393 -24.55 11.01 22.78
CA ALA A 393 -23.27 10.53 23.27
C ALA A 393 -23.32 9.30 24.19
N PRO A 394 -24.24 9.20 25.18
CA PRO A 394 -24.31 8.03 26.05
C PRO A 394 -24.59 6.73 25.30
N LYS A 395 -25.32 6.77 24.18
CA LYS A 395 -25.63 5.59 23.35
C LYS A 395 -24.40 4.98 22.69
N PHE A 396 -23.32 5.75 22.53
CA PHE A 396 -22.03 5.28 22.02
C PHE A 396 -20.89 5.30 23.05
N GLY A 397 -21.21 5.36 24.35
CA GLY A 397 -20.23 5.25 25.43
C GLY A 397 -19.38 6.51 25.67
N ALA A 398 -19.91 7.68 25.30
CA ALA A 398 -19.29 8.98 25.54
C ALA A 398 -20.19 9.90 26.38
N THR A 399 -19.58 10.93 26.96
CA THR A 399 -20.27 12.10 27.53
C THR A 399 -19.83 13.32 26.73
N ILE A 400 -20.77 14.17 26.31
CA ILE A 400 -20.48 15.45 25.65
C ILE A 400 -21.17 16.55 26.46
N GLU A 401 -20.40 17.51 26.94
CA GLU A 401 -20.88 18.64 27.75
C GLU A 401 -20.55 19.97 27.05
N PRO A 402 -21.48 20.94 27.00
CA PRO A 402 -21.14 22.30 26.60
C PRO A 402 -20.30 22.98 27.69
N LEU A 403 -19.25 23.68 27.28
CA LEU A 403 -18.37 24.49 28.12
C LEU A 403 -18.26 25.87 27.47
N GLU A 404 -18.79 26.90 28.15
CA GLU A 404 -18.63 28.29 27.73
C GLU A 404 -17.28 28.83 28.20
N LYS A 405 -16.48 29.35 27.27
CA LYS A 405 -15.19 30.00 27.57
C LYS A 405 -14.94 31.13 26.55
N ASP A 406 -14.54 32.30 27.03
CA ASP A 406 -14.22 33.48 26.21
C ASP A 406 -15.31 33.89 25.19
N GLY A 407 -16.58 33.65 25.53
CA GLY A 407 -17.74 33.91 24.68
C GLY A 407 -17.93 32.89 23.55
N GLN A 408 -17.44 31.67 23.73
CA GLN A 408 -17.51 30.59 22.76
C GLN A 408 -17.87 29.25 23.42
N THR A 409 -18.85 28.56 22.83
CA THR A 409 -19.26 27.21 23.24
C THR A 409 -18.30 26.16 22.70
N PHE A 410 -17.65 25.43 23.62
CA PHE A 410 -16.88 24.22 23.33
C PHE A 410 -17.71 22.99 23.71
N PHE A 411 -17.75 21.97 22.86
CA PHE A 411 -18.39 20.69 23.19
C PHE A 411 -17.31 19.69 23.59
N VAL A 412 -17.29 19.38 24.89
CA VAL A 412 -16.23 18.62 25.54
C VAL A 412 -16.60 17.14 25.60
N THR A 413 -16.05 16.35 24.68
CA THR A 413 -16.22 14.89 24.66
C THR A 413 -15.30 14.20 25.67
N ARG A 414 -15.85 13.28 26.47
CA ARG A 414 -15.10 12.36 27.33
C ARG A 414 -15.54 10.92 27.09
N TYR A 415 -14.60 9.98 27.21
CA TYR A 415 -14.82 8.54 27.25
C TYR A 415 -14.37 7.98 28.60
N ALA A 416 -14.68 6.71 28.88
CA ALA A 416 -14.20 6.01 30.09
C ALA A 416 -12.66 5.96 30.25
N ARG A 417 -11.90 6.31 29.21
CA ARG A 417 -10.43 6.37 29.20
C ARG A 417 -9.86 7.80 29.10
N GLY A 418 -10.67 8.83 29.39
CA GLY A 418 -10.27 10.24 29.42
C GLY A 418 -10.85 11.07 28.27
N GLU A 419 -10.13 12.12 27.87
CA GLU A 419 -10.56 13.04 26.82
C GLU A 419 -10.81 12.36 25.46
N GLY A 420 -11.84 12.80 24.76
CA GLY A 420 -12.20 12.37 23.41
C GLY A 420 -11.87 13.44 22.37
N VAL A 421 -12.62 13.45 21.26
CA VAL A 421 -12.54 14.54 20.27
C VAL A 421 -13.51 15.64 20.67
N HIS A 422 -12.97 16.78 21.10
CA HIS A 422 -13.72 17.99 21.39
C HIS A 422 -14.00 18.75 20.10
N PHE A 423 -15.06 19.56 20.07
CA PHE A 423 -15.40 20.34 18.88
C PHE A 423 -16.06 21.68 19.21
N ALA A 424 -15.90 22.65 18.31
CA ALA A 424 -16.53 23.97 18.39
C ALA A 424 -16.65 24.59 16.99
N GLN A 425 -17.46 25.64 16.88
CA GLN A 425 -17.45 26.52 15.72
C GLN A 425 -16.55 27.73 16.00
N ALA A 426 -15.60 28.01 15.11
CA ALA A 426 -14.76 29.20 15.15
C ALA A 426 -15.55 30.46 14.73
N LYS A 427 -15.06 31.65 15.09
CA LYS A 427 -15.76 32.94 14.83
C LYS A 427 -16.00 33.25 13.34
N ASP A 428 -15.23 32.62 12.44
CA ASP A 428 -15.40 32.67 10.99
C ASP A 428 -16.34 31.59 10.42
N GLY A 429 -17.02 30.83 11.28
CA GLY A 429 -18.01 29.81 10.91
C GLY A 429 -17.44 28.41 10.64
N ARG A 430 -16.12 28.23 10.56
CA ARG A 430 -15.50 26.90 10.42
C ARG A 430 -15.77 26.01 11.61
N VAL A 431 -15.93 24.72 11.36
CA VAL A 431 -16.00 23.68 12.39
C VAL A 431 -14.58 23.18 12.67
N VAL A 432 -14.20 23.20 13.94
CA VAL A 432 -12.91 22.71 14.44
C VAL A 432 -13.17 21.51 15.34
N LEU A 433 -12.45 20.42 15.11
CA LEU A 433 -12.39 19.26 16.00
C LEU A 433 -10.95 19.09 16.46
N ALA A 434 -10.72 18.84 17.75
CA ALA A 434 -9.37 18.53 18.24
C ALA A 434 -9.38 17.71 19.53
N SER A 435 -8.23 17.10 19.83
CA SER A 435 -7.95 16.46 21.11
C SER A 435 -6.46 16.62 21.45
N PRO A 436 -6.07 16.97 22.69
CA PRO A 436 -6.91 17.27 23.87
C PRO A 436 -7.68 18.60 23.80
N LEU A 437 -8.46 18.95 24.82
CA LEU A 437 -9.22 20.21 24.87
C LEU A 437 -8.32 21.45 24.71
N GLY A 438 -7.18 21.51 25.40
CA GLY A 438 -6.21 22.61 25.26
C GLY A 438 -5.68 22.78 23.83
N ARG A 439 -5.70 21.71 23.01
CA ARG A 439 -5.34 21.78 21.59
C ARG A 439 -6.47 22.41 20.76
N LEU A 440 -7.74 22.17 21.10
CA LEU A 440 -8.88 22.85 20.48
C LEU A 440 -8.83 24.36 20.73
N GLU A 441 -8.60 24.75 21.98
CA GLU A 441 -8.44 26.15 22.40
C GLU A 441 -7.29 26.82 21.65
N GLN A 442 -6.08 26.24 21.68
CA GLN A 442 -4.92 26.73 20.92
C GLN A 442 -5.23 26.88 19.43
N THR A 443 -5.87 25.88 18.83
CA THR A 443 -6.21 25.89 17.39
C THR A 443 -7.14 27.05 17.06
N ILE A 444 -8.21 27.23 17.83
CA ILE A 444 -9.18 28.31 17.60
C ILE A 444 -8.56 29.68 17.82
N SER A 445 -7.76 29.89 18.87
CA SER A 445 -7.00 31.13 19.06
C SER A 445 -6.07 31.42 17.88
N SER A 446 -5.42 30.38 17.33
CA SER A 446 -4.51 30.51 16.20
C SER A 446 -5.20 30.93 14.88
N LEU A 447 -6.50 30.63 14.72
CA LEU A 447 -7.28 31.05 13.55
C LEU A 447 -7.50 32.57 13.49
N ALA A 448 -7.53 33.23 14.65
CA ALA A 448 -7.68 34.67 14.80
C ALA A 448 -6.33 35.44 14.85
N ALA A 449 -5.20 34.72 14.96
CA ALA A 449 -3.88 35.34 15.05
C ALA A 449 -3.47 36.04 13.75
N THR A 450 -2.83 37.20 13.89
CA THR A 450 -2.22 37.97 12.79
C THR A 450 -0.78 38.36 13.18
N PRO A 451 0.25 37.94 12.43
CA PRO A 451 0.20 37.05 11.27
C PRO A 451 -0.30 35.65 11.63
N LYS A 452 -0.88 34.94 10.65
CA LYS A 452 -1.28 33.53 10.82
C LYS A 452 -0.03 32.67 11.02
N PRO A 453 -0.07 31.65 11.91
CA PRO A 453 1.05 30.72 12.05
C PRO A 453 1.30 29.96 10.75
N ALA A 454 2.54 29.49 10.58
CA ALA A 454 2.87 28.59 9.48
C ALA A 454 2.15 27.25 9.66
N GLY A 455 1.58 26.73 8.56
CA GLY A 455 1.04 25.37 8.53
C GLY A 455 2.14 24.28 8.49
N PRO A 456 1.76 23.00 8.34
CA PRO A 456 2.67 21.87 8.38
C PRO A 456 3.82 21.98 7.37
N PRO A 457 5.08 21.66 7.74
CA PRO A 457 6.24 21.74 6.85
C PRO A 457 6.11 20.99 5.52
N LEU A 458 5.37 19.87 5.48
CA LEU A 458 5.08 19.13 4.25
C LEU A 458 4.44 19.98 3.14
N LEU A 459 3.69 21.03 3.50
CA LEU A 459 3.04 21.91 2.51
C LEU A 459 4.02 22.82 1.77
N ARG A 460 5.28 22.88 2.20
CA ARG A 460 6.39 23.53 1.48
C ARG A 460 6.86 22.69 0.29
N ASP A 461 6.62 21.38 0.31
CA ASP A 461 6.88 20.52 -0.84
C ASP A 461 5.65 20.50 -1.76
N ALA A 462 5.80 21.11 -2.94
CA ALA A 462 4.73 21.20 -3.93
C ALA A 462 4.21 19.81 -4.37
N ALA A 463 5.04 18.78 -4.41
CA ALA A 463 4.63 17.43 -4.79
C ALA A 463 3.79 16.74 -3.70
N LEU A 464 4.06 17.02 -2.42
CA LEU A 464 3.23 16.52 -1.30
C LEU A 464 1.92 17.29 -1.20
N LYS A 465 1.96 18.62 -1.36
CA LYS A 465 0.75 19.46 -1.42
C LYS A 465 -0.17 19.07 -2.58
N ASP A 466 0.41 18.77 -3.75
CA ASP A 466 -0.34 18.33 -4.93
C ASP A 466 -1.15 17.05 -4.69
N VAL A 467 -0.60 16.06 -3.95
CA VAL A 467 -1.33 14.83 -3.60
C VAL A 467 -2.57 15.16 -2.77
N LEU A 468 -2.45 16.05 -1.77
CA LEU A 468 -3.57 16.44 -0.92
C LEU A 468 -4.66 17.18 -1.68
N LEU A 469 -4.30 18.03 -2.65
CA LEU A 469 -5.25 18.88 -3.37
C LEU A 469 -5.91 18.19 -4.56
N LYS A 470 -5.16 17.38 -5.34
CA LYS A 470 -5.64 16.78 -6.60
C LYS A 470 -6.43 15.48 -6.42
N SER A 471 -6.38 14.85 -5.25
CA SER A 471 -7.09 13.59 -4.98
C SER A 471 -8.30 13.78 -4.06
N PRO A 472 -9.42 13.07 -4.30
CA PRO A 472 -10.64 13.18 -3.50
C PRO A 472 -10.52 12.53 -2.12
N VAL A 473 -9.66 11.53 -1.96
CA VAL A 473 -9.15 11.11 -0.64
C VAL A 473 -7.64 11.13 -0.71
N ALA A 474 -6.99 11.80 0.24
CA ALA A 474 -5.54 11.87 0.31
C ALA A 474 -5.04 11.86 1.75
N ALA A 475 -3.89 11.24 1.98
CA ALA A 475 -3.13 11.32 3.21
C ALA A 475 -1.63 11.39 2.92
N VAL A 476 -0.91 12.21 3.70
CA VAL A 476 0.55 12.35 3.67
C VAL A 476 1.06 12.17 5.09
N VAL A 477 2.01 11.25 5.27
CA VAL A 477 2.81 11.10 6.48
C VAL A 477 4.17 11.73 6.23
N ASP A 478 4.45 12.85 6.87
CA ASP A 478 5.74 13.53 6.89
C ASP A 478 6.67 12.81 7.89
N LEU A 479 7.67 12.09 7.37
CA LEU A 479 8.58 11.31 8.20
C LEU A 479 9.69 12.16 8.83
N ASP A 480 10.02 13.32 8.24
CA ASP A 480 10.92 14.30 8.87
C ASP A 480 10.26 14.93 10.09
N GLN A 481 9.01 15.39 9.95
CA GLN A 481 8.27 15.94 11.08
C GLN A 481 8.01 14.89 12.16
N LEU A 482 7.74 13.63 11.80
CA LEU A 482 7.66 12.54 12.78
C LEU A 482 8.98 12.33 13.52
N ARG A 483 10.11 12.30 12.79
CA ARG A 483 11.46 12.19 13.38
C ARG A 483 11.74 13.31 14.38
N GLU A 484 11.53 14.56 13.98
CA GLU A 484 11.81 15.71 14.83
C GLU A 484 10.85 15.79 16.02
N SER A 485 9.55 15.54 15.82
CA SER A 485 8.59 15.47 16.93
C SER A 485 8.94 14.38 17.96
N VAL A 486 9.43 13.21 17.55
CA VAL A 486 9.86 12.14 18.47
C VAL A 486 11.18 12.48 19.17
N LYS A 487 12.16 13.07 18.47
CA LYS A 487 13.41 13.53 19.11
C LYS A 487 13.15 14.61 20.16
N ALA A 488 12.21 15.51 19.88
CA ALA A 488 11.80 16.61 20.75
C ALA A 488 10.93 16.18 21.95
N LEU A 489 10.54 14.89 22.06
CA LEU A 489 9.77 14.41 23.21
C LEU A 489 10.53 14.64 24.53
N PRO A 490 9.84 15.18 25.55
CA PRO A 490 10.44 15.52 26.83
C PRO A 490 10.86 14.25 27.58
N PRO A 491 11.82 14.32 28.53
CA PRO A 491 12.36 13.15 29.22
C PRO A 491 11.29 12.26 29.87
N GLU A 492 10.23 12.86 30.41
CA GLU A 492 9.15 12.22 31.15
C GLU A 492 8.34 11.25 30.26
N ALA A 493 8.22 11.53 28.96
CA ALA A 493 7.53 10.67 27.99
C ALA A 493 8.12 9.25 27.94
N TRP A 494 9.43 9.13 28.20
CA TRP A 494 10.18 7.88 28.09
C TRP A 494 10.19 7.06 29.38
N GLY A 495 9.73 7.61 30.51
CA GLY A 495 9.68 6.93 31.80
C GLY A 495 11.05 6.61 32.43
N ILE A 496 11.03 5.81 33.50
CA ILE A 496 12.23 5.39 34.24
C ILE A 496 13.09 4.49 33.33
N GLY A 497 14.37 4.83 33.17
CA GLY A 497 15.26 4.15 32.22
C GLY A 497 15.05 4.56 30.74
N GLY A 498 14.24 5.60 30.50
CA GLY A 498 13.79 6.02 29.18
C GLY A 498 14.88 6.36 28.15
N PHE A 499 16.13 6.60 28.56
CA PHE A 499 17.25 6.84 27.65
C PHE A 499 17.47 5.67 26.66
N ALA A 500 17.32 4.42 27.11
CA ALA A 500 17.48 3.24 26.27
C ALA A 500 16.31 3.06 25.28
N ILE A 501 15.09 3.42 25.72
CA ILE A 501 13.88 3.42 24.87
C ILE A 501 14.01 4.54 23.81
N LYS A 502 14.43 5.75 24.21
CA LYS A 502 14.68 6.88 23.31
C LYS A 502 15.74 6.55 22.26
N ALA A 503 16.90 6.03 22.67
CA ALA A 503 17.96 5.62 21.75
C ALA A 503 17.48 4.54 20.76
N SER A 504 16.69 3.57 21.23
CA SER A 504 16.12 2.53 20.37
C SER A 504 15.11 3.11 19.37
N ALA A 505 14.15 3.91 19.82
CA ALA A 505 13.13 4.53 18.97
C ALA A 505 13.73 5.48 17.93
N VAL A 506 14.70 6.32 18.34
CA VAL A 506 15.42 7.22 17.43
C VAL A 506 16.20 6.42 16.39
N ARG A 507 16.92 5.36 16.76
CA ARG A 507 17.63 4.50 15.79
C ARG A 507 16.70 3.84 14.78
N TRP A 508 15.50 3.41 15.19
CA TRP A 508 14.48 2.88 14.27
C TRP A 508 13.96 3.94 13.30
N LEU A 509 13.78 5.18 13.77
CA LEU A 509 13.37 6.30 12.92
C LEU A 509 14.50 6.76 11.96
N GLU A 510 15.76 6.73 12.41
CA GLU A 510 16.94 7.02 11.59
C GLU A 510 17.15 5.98 10.48
N ALA A 511 16.73 4.73 10.68
CA ALA A 511 16.71 3.73 9.62
C ALA A 511 15.73 4.05 8.46
N THR A 512 14.89 5.08 8.63
CA THR A 512 13.95 5.58 7.61
C THR A 512 14.31 6.97 7.07
N ASP A 513 15.50 7.50 7.35
CA ASP A 513 15.94 8.84 6.92
C ASP A 513 16.02 9.01 5.39
N ASP A 514 16.24 7.91 4.66
CA ASP A 514 16.11 7.83 3.20
C ASP A 514 14.68 8.09 2.68
N LEU A 515 13.65 8.03 3.54
CA LEU A 515 12.28 8.39 3.21
C LEU A 515 11.93 9.80 3.70
N ARG A 516 11.48 10.65 2.78
CA ARG A 516 10.89 11.97 3.04
C ARG A 516 9.49 11.84 3.63
N ALA A 517 8.64 11.02 3.00
CA ALA A 517 7.22 10.92 3.31
C ALA A 517 6.59 9.63 2.79
N ILE A 518 5.41 9.29 3.30
CA ILE A 518 4.52 8.27 2.72
C ILE A 518 3.25 8.98 2.25
N THR A 519 2.82 8.75 1.00
CA THR A 519 1.61 9.35 0.46
C THR A 519 0.61 8.29 0.03
N LEU A 520 -0.66 8.43 0.41
CA LEU A 520 -1.78 7.62 -0.06
C LEU A 520 -2.80 8.55 -0.74
N ALA A 521 -3.27 8.18 -1.93
CA ALA A 521 -4.38 8.82 -2.60
C ALA A 521 -5.39 7.77 -3.09
N LEU A 522 -6.69 8.01 -2.91
CA LEU A 522 -7.77 7.23 -3.50
C LEU A 522 -8.58 8.08 -4.47
N SER A 523 -8.99 7.52 -5.60
CA SER A 523 -9.83 8.18 -6.61
C SER A 523 -10.61 7.17 -7.44
N ARG A 524 -11.64 7.65 -8.14
CA ARG A 524 -12.36 6.87 -9.16
C ARG A 524 -11.67 6.98 -10.52
N LYS A 525 -11.62 5.87 -11.27
CA LYS A 525 -11.41 5.89 -12.73
C LYS A 525 -12.42 4.96 -13.41
N GLY A 526 -13.34 5.52 -14.19
CA GLY A 526 -14.43 4.74 -14.80
C GLY A 526 -15.26 4.03 -13.73
N ASN A 527 -15.33 2.70 -13.80
CA ASN A 527 -15.98 1.85 -12.78
C ASN A 527 -14.96 1.07 -11.93
N ALA A 528 -13.87 1.73 -11.51
CA ALA A 528 -12.85 1.17 -10.64
C ALA A 528 -12.42 2.16 -9.56
N VAL A 529 -12.04 1.63 -8.40
CA VAL A 529 -11.29 2.36 -7.36
C VAL A 529 -9.82 2.30 -7.74
N GLN A 530 -9.14 3.45 -7.73
CA GLN A 530 -7.70 3.53 -7.80
C GLN A 530 -7.10 4.02 -6.51
N ALA A 531 -6.07 3.31 -6.03
CA ALA A 531 -5.19 3.74 -4.95
C ALA A 531 -3.78 4.01 -5.51
N ASP A 532 -3.18 5.15 -5.18
CA ASP A 532 -1.75 5.44 -5.39
C ASP A 532 -1.09 5.55 -4.02
N LEU A 533 -0.23 4.58 -3.70
CA LEU A 533 0.65 4.60 -2.53
C LEU A 533 2.06 4.94 -3.01
N ALA A 534 2.70 5.94 -2.41
CA ALA A 534 4.10 6.27 -2.70
C ALA A 534 4.96 6.35 -1.43
N LEU A 535 6.09 5.66 -1.41
CA LEU A 535 7.17 5.91 -0.47
C LEU A 535 8.10 6.95 -1.10
N ARG A 536 8.02 8.21 -0.66
CA ARG A 536 8.81 9.34 -1.18
C ARG A 536 10.18 9.35 -0.55
N PHE A 537 11.21 9.51 -1.37
CA PHE A 537 12.59 9.50 -0.94
C PHE A 537 13.10 10.91 -0.62
N THR A 538 14.03 10.97 0.32
CA THR A 538 14.76 12.20 0.64
C THR A 538 15.63 12.59 -0.56
N LYS A 539 15.59 13.85 -0.98
CA LYS A 539 16.45 14.37 -2.04
C LYS A 539 17.89 14.38 -1.55
N ARG A 540 18.67 13.37 -1.97
CA ARG A 540 20.13 13.34 -1.87
C ARG A 540 20.77 14.22 -2.95
#